data_AF-A0A259M9U8-F1
#
_entry.id   AF-A0A259M9U8-F1
#
_cell.length_a   1.000
_cell.length_b   1.000
_cell.length_c   1.000
_cell.angle_alpha   90.00
_cell.angle_beta   90.00
_cell.angle_gamma   90.00
#
_symmetry.space_group_name_H-M   'P 1'
#
loop_
_entity.id
_entity.type
_entity.pdbx_description
1 polymer ?
#
loop_
_entity_poly.entity_id
_entity_poly.type
_entity_poly.pdbx_seq_one_letter_code
_entity_poly.pdbx_strand_id
1 'polypeptide(L)'
;MKGAREAPSVRAELFGAAAPERPSTTGKRDFRSPLYCLPVKPRAAFLARKLRALIAGLRKGKAESINIQPVHFPKATPKAQEFLAERVEHVEKTTTILLTVHSLGLLLLTYRGVSVPMLENGGGLLQKGEALALATTIAVLSWLGWKYIFSLLPRLHGRRLLSAVGGAVLYLSALVAMDAQFVMVGIGGAAATKLSFEAVASAYEQRRNAASARLAFLRQLLPAFRAQEQRFLKAEQDELKGRGTGLPGTGKVSAAYGSTASQLTTLIGEIERALAEAASVEREVGDIVGRINTLVHEQSPISERAEAVSTAAARLDEKLAELAQLDLSPAMLATLKVLESSIPEPGPARNKIEEAQNVQIEMIRKVLTPVAEALRAAIRDLAATPSSQPPRLRPIDPMAATKVYWRELLPLWIASGFVDVAPALLLLIGVAAQRQADAERTNRRRL
;
A
#
# COMPACT_ATOMS: atom_id res chain seq x y z
N MET A 1 30.21 53.20 43.64
CA MET A 1 29.05 52.34 43.95
C MET A 1 28.01 52.50 42.83
N LYS A 2 27.65 51.37 42.20
CA LYS A 2 26.38 50.99 41.53
C LYS A 2 25.58 51.99 40.67
N GLY A 3 25.23 51.50 39.47
CA GLY A 3 23.89 51.64 38.85
C GLY A 3 23.87 52.50 37.57
N ALA A 4 24.27 51.99 36.41
CA ALA A 4 23.46 51.19 35.48
C ALA A 4 22.12 51.86 35.09
N ARG A 5 22.11 52.57 33.96
CA ARG A 5 20.91 52.92 33.18
C ARG A 5 20.92 52.08 31.92
N GLU A 6 19.85 51.30 31.76
CA GLU A 6 19.54 50.49 30.58
C GLU A 6 18.70 51.28 29.55
N ALA A 7 18.68 50.69 28.35
CA ALA A 7 17.82 50.90 27.18
C ALA A 7 18.44 51.71 26.01
N PRO A 8 18.14 51.37 24.73
CA PRO A 8 17.73 50.08 24.17
C PRO A 8 18.63 49.63 22.99
N SER A 9 18.74 48.32 22.79
CA SER A 9 19.48 47.72 21.67
C SER A 9 18.71 47.84 20.36
N VAL A 10 19.23 48.63 19.44
CA VAL A 10 18.90 48.59 18.00
C VAL A 10 19.66 47.41 17.39
N ARG A 11 18.93 46.35 17.00
CA ARG A 11 19.47 45.21 16.22
C ARG A 11 18.46 44.77 15.16
N ALA A 12 18.54 45.42 14.02
CA ALA A 12 18.07 45.00 12.69
C ALA A 12 18.81 45.98 11.76
N GLU A 13 19.67 45.57 10.85
CA GLU A 13 19.39 44.89 9.59
C GLU A 13 20.74 44.36 9.08
N LEU A 14 20.78 43.13 8.56
CA LEU A 14 21.75 42.62 7.55
C LEU A 14 21.79 41.08 7.57
N PHE A 15 20.63 40.42 7.52
CA PHE A 15 20.52 39.06 6.97
C PHE A 15 19.11 38.92 6.42
N GLY A 16 18.99 38.93 5.09
CA GLY A 16 17.77 38.58 4.38
C GLY A 16 17.48 37.10 4.60
N ALA A 17 16.77 36.82 5.68
CA ALA A 17 16.17 35.53 5.96
C ALA A 17 14.76 35.54 5.38
N ALA A 18 14.56 34.84 4.26
CA ALA A 18 13.23 34.40 3.88
C ALA A 18 12.71 33.47 4.99
N ALA A 19 11.66 33.91 5.67
CA ALA A 19 11.05 33.18 6.75
C ALA A 19 10.49 31.83 6.26
N PRO A 20 10.66 30.72 7.00
CA PRO A 20 9.82 29.55 6.79
C PRO A 20 8.41 29.88 7.29
N GLU A 21 7.43 29.85 6.39
CA GLU A 21 6.03 29.86 6.77
C GLU A 21 5.78 28.74 7.78
N ARG A 22 5.25 29.11 8.95
CA ARG A 22 4.75 28.16 9.94
C ARG A 22 3.63 27.32 9.30
N PRO A 23 3.61 25.98 9.45
CA PRO A 23 2.45 25.21 9.08
C PRO A 23 1.31 25.57 10.04
N SER A 24 0.25 26.15 9.49
CA SER A 24 -1.02 26.36 10.16
C SER A 24 -1.64 25.00 10.52
N THR A 25 -1.62 24.67 11.81
CA THR A 25 -2.32 23.53 12.37
C THR A 25 -3.81 23.83 12.53
N THR A 26 -4.54 23.90 11.42
CA THR A 26 -6.02 23.82 11.41
C THR A 26 -6.47 23.61 9.98
N GLY A 27 -6.77 22.36 9.62
CA GLY A 27 -7.17 22.03 8.27
C GLY A 27 -7.50 20.56 8.09
N LYS A 28 -8.44 20.03 8.89
CA LYS A 28 -9.24 18.87 8.47
C LYS A 28 -9.98 19.28 7.20
N ARG A 29 -9.40 18.99 6.03
CA ARG A 29 -10.10 19.11 4.76
C ARG A 29 -10.84 17.81 4.51
N ASP A 30 -12.12 17.88 4.86
CA ASP A 30 -13.21 17.11 4.30
C ASP A 30 -13.04 16.98 2.78
N PHE A 31 -12.80 15.75 2.32
CA PHE A 31 -13.05 15.37 0.93
C PHE A 31 -14.56 15.14 0.79
N ARG A 32 -15.33 16.22 0.63
CA ARG A 32 -16.73 16.15 0.19
C ARG A 32 -16.79 16.43 -1.30
N SER A 33 -16.75 15.36 -2.09
CA SER A 33 -17.38 15.35 -3.41
C SER A 33 -18.88 15.07 -3.22
N PRO A 34 -19.79 15.84 -3.84
CA PRO A 34 -21.22 15.72 -3.63
C PRO A 34 -21.82 14.73 -4.63
N LEU A 35 -22.25 13.54 -4.20
CA LEU A 35 -23.39 12.81 -4.75
C LEU A 35 -23.56 11.46 -4.02
N TYR A 36 -24.80 11.20 -3.60
CA TYR A 36 -25.31 10.02 -2.89
C TYR A 36 -25.03 9.89 -1.39
N CYS A 37 -25.65 10.77 -0.59
CA CYS A 37 -26.05 10.46 0.78
C CYS A 37 -27.57 10.23 0.82
N LEU A 38 -28.01 8.98 0.75
CA LEU A 38 -29.34 8.59 1.25
C LEU A 38 -29.21 8.28 2.76
N PRO A 39 -30.11 8.78 3.62
CA PRO A 39 -30.02 8.56 5.05
C PRO A 39 -30.32 7.10 5.42
N VAL A 40 -29.30 6.34 5.80
CA VAL A 40 -29.47 5.03 6.43
C VAL A 40 -29.92 5.25 7.87
N LYS A 41 -31.24 5.43 8.07
CA LYS A 41 -31.89 5.29 9.39
C LYS A 41 -31.72 3.85 9.92
N PRO A 42 -31.74 3.62 11.24
CA PRO A 42 -31.22 2.41 11.87
C PRO A 42 -32.17 1.21 11.70
N ARG A 43 -32.18 0.61 10.50
CA ARG A 43 -32.96 -0.59 10.19
C ARG A 43 -32.45 -1.83 10.94
N ALA A 44 -31.19 -1.85 11.36
CA ALA A 44 -30.61 -2.96 12.14
C ALA A 44 -31.25 -3.10 13.54
N ALA A 45 -31.53 -1.99 14.23
CA ALA A 45 -32.18 -2.02 15.54
C ALA A 45 -33.67 -2.41 15.45
N PHE A 46 -34.33 -2.02 14.36
CA PHE A 46 -35.72 -2.38 14.10
C PHE A 46 -35.88 -3.85 13.68
N LEU A 47 -34.99 -4.35 12.82
CA LEU A 47 -34.94 -5.78 12.48
C LEU A 47 -34.56 -6.62 13.70
N ALA A 48 -33.58 -6.20 14.50
CA ALA A 48 -33.19 -6.92 15.71
C ALA A 48 -34.31 -6.98 16.76
N ARG A 49 -35.12 -5.91 16.91
CA ARG A 49 -36.32 -5.94 17.76
C ARG A 49 -37.42 -6.84 17.22
N LYS A 50 -37.70 -6.79 15.90
CA LYS A 50 -38.69 -7.68 15.28
C LYS A 50 -38.25 -9.15 15.34
N LEU A 51 -36.96 -9.44 15.14
CA LEU A 51 -36.42 -10.79 15.21
C LEU A 51 -36.45 -11.33 16.66
N ARG A 52 -36.12 -10.50 17.67
CA ARG A 52 -36.27 -10.88 19.09
C ARG A 52 -37.73 -11.07 19.48
N ALA A 53 -38.66 -10.24 19.00
CA ALA A 53 -40.09 -10.41 19.25
C ALA A 53 -40.64 -11.68 18.58
N LEU A 54 -40.18 -12.01 17.37
CA LEU A 54 -40.57 -13.23 16.66
C LEU A 54 -40.02 -14.49 17.33
N ILE A 55 -38.76 -14.45 17.81
CA ILE A 55 -38.14 -15.54 18.57
C ILE A 55 -38.80 -15.69 19.95
N ALA A 56 -39.17 -14.59 20.61
CA ALA A 56 -39.88 -14.62 21.90
C ALA A 56 -41.33 -15.13 21.75
N GLY A 57 -42.00 -14.81 20.64
CA GLY A 57 -43.33 -15.34 20.30
C GLY A 57 -43.31 -16.84 20.00
N LEU A 58 -42.30 -17.31 19.27
CA LEU A 58 -42.10 -18.75 18.99
C LEU A 58 -41.74 -19.55 20.25
N ARG A 59 -41.08 -18.95 21.25
CA ARG A 59 -40.66 -19.62 22.48
C ARG A 59 -41.76 -19.73 23.55
N LYS A 60 -42.81 -18.90 23.48
CA LYS A 60 -43.89 -18.86 24.50
C LYS A 60 -45.17 -19.61 24.13
N GLY A 61 -45.27 -20.22 22.94
CA GLY A 61 -46.43 -21.05 22.57
C GLY A 61 -47.79 -20.33 22.63
N LYS A 62 -47.82 -18.99 22.72
CA LYS A 62 -49.03 -18.18 22.65
C LYS A 62 -49.11 -17.54 21.28
N ALA A 63 -49.80 -18.22 20.37
CA ALA A 63 -50.35 -17.60 19.19
C ALA A 63 -51.58 -16.79 19.64
N GLU A 64 -51.38 -15.50 19.93
CA GLU A 64 -52.51 -14.56 19.94
C GLU A 64 -53.04 -14.50 18.50
N SER A 65 -54.27 -14.97 18.35
CA SER A 65 -55.01 -15.01 17.09
C SER A 65 -55.23 -13.59 16.59
N ILE A 66 -54.46 -13.18 15.59
CA ILE A 66 -54.84 -12.05 14.74
C ILE A 66 -56.12 -12.49 14.01
N ASN A 67 -57.25 -11.90 14.39
CA ASN A 67 -58.54 -12.10 13.76
C ASN A 67 -58.53 -11.44 12.36
N ILE A 68 -57.99 -12.16 11.39
CA ILE A 68 -58.15 -11.85 9.98
C ILE A 68 -59.51 -12.42 9.59
N GLN A 69 -60.49 -11.55 9.32
CA GLN A 69 -61.76 -12.01 8.76
C GLN A 69 -61.45 -12.84 7.49
N PRO A 70 -62.01 -14.06 7.35
CA PRO A 70 -61.76 -14.88 6.19
C PRO A 70 -62.32 -14.17 4.97
N VAL A 71 -61.43 -13.67 4.10
CA VAL A 71 -61.82 -13.24 2.76
C VAL A 71 -62.39 -14.48 2.07
N HIS A 72 -63.70 -14.46 1.84
CA HIS A 72 -64.41 -15.59 1.26
C HIS A 72 -64.08 -15.67 -0.23
N PHE A 73 -63.04 -16.42 -0.56
CA PHE A 73 -62.71 -16.70 -1.96
C PHE A 73 -63.69 -17.74 -2.50
N PRO A 74 -64.30 -17.51 -3.69
CA PRO A 74 -65.14 -18.50 -4.33
C PRO A 74 -64.36 -19.81 -4.57
N LYS A 75 -65.04 -20.95 -4.40
CA LYS A 75 -64.47 -22.30 -4.56
C LYS A 75 -63.64 -22.37 -5.84
N ALA A 76 -62.33 -22.60 -5.72
CA ALA A 76 -61.48 -22.76 -6.90
C ALA A 76 -61.88 -24.02 -7.65
N THR A 77 -62.30 -23.86 -8.90
CA THR A 77 -62.69 -24.92 -9.82
C THR A 77 -61.53 -25.91 -10.04
N PRO A 78 -61.79 -27.16 -10.44
CA PRO A 78 -60.74 -28.13 -10.76
C PRO A 78 -59.68 -27.57 -11.73
N LYS A 79 -60.07 -26.69 -12.65
CA LYS A 79 -59.16 -25.94 -13.54
C LYS A 79 -58.12 -25.08 -12.80
N ALA A 80 -58.49 -24.45 -11.69
CA ALA A 80 -57.55 -23.65 -10.89
C ALA A 80 -56.55 -24.52 -10.11
N GLN A 81 -56.90 -25.79 -9.84
CA GLN A 81 -56.02 -26.74 -9.16
C GLN A 81 -54.99 -27.34 -10.13
N GLU A 82 -55.44 -27.69 -11.34
CA GLU A 82 -54.57 -28.11 -12.45
C GLU A 82 -53.57 -27.00 -12.78
N PHE A 83 -54.04 -25.74 -12.85
CA PHE A 83 -53.18 -24.58 -13.04
C PHE A 83 -52.11 -24.41 -11.94
N LEU A 84 -52.43 -24.64 -10.66
CA LEU A 84 -51.45 -24.55 -9.59
C LEU A 84 -50.43 -25.70 -9.61
N ALA A 85 -50.85 -26.92 -9.94
CA ALA A 85 -49.95 -28.07 -10.08
C ALA A 85 -48.98 -27.88 -11.25
N GLU A 86 -49.50 -27.43 -12.40
CA GLU A 86 -48.73 -27.08 -13.59
C GLU A 86 -47.73 -25.95 -13.28
N ARG A 87 -48.13 -24.94 -12.48
CA ARG A 87 -47.24 -23.85 -12.03
C ARG A 87 -46.12 -24.35 -11.12
N VAL A 88 -46.38 -25.30 -10.23
CA VAL A 88 -45.36 -25.88 -9.34
C VAL A 88 -44.37 -26.72 -10.14
N GLU A 89 -44.85 -27.55 -11.07
CA GLU A 89 -43.99 -28.32 -11.97
C GLU A 89 -43.13 -27.41 -12.85
N HIS A 90 -43.72 -26.31 -13.35
CA HIS A 90 -42.99 -25.29 -14.09
C HIS A 90 -41.88 -24.67 -13.23
N VAL A 91 -42.18 -24.26 -12.00
CA VAL A 91 -41.18 -23.71 -11.07
C VAL A 91 -40.06 -24.71 -10.77
N GLU A 92 -40.35 -26.00 -10.61
CA GLU A 92 -39.35 -27.03 -10.37
C GLU A 92 -38.43 -27.26 -11.58
N LYS A 93 -38.99 -27.29 -12.80
CA LYS A 93 -38.21 -27.35 -14.05
C LYS A 93 -37.35 -26.11 -14.24
N THR A 94 -37.92 -24.92 -14.04
CA THR A 94 -37.18 -23.65 -14.16
C THR A 94 -36.06 -23.57 -13.12
N THR A 95 -36.29 -24.02 -11.88
CA THR A 95 -35.27 -24.06 -10.82
C THR A 95 -34.11 -24.98 -11.21
N THR A 96 -34.41 -26.16 -11.77
CA THR A 96 -33.37 -27.08 -12.23
C THR A 96 -32.50 -26.47 -13.32
N ILE A 97 -33.11 -25.77 -14.29
CA ILE A 97 -32.39 -25.07 -15.36
C ILE A 97 -31.52 -23.95 -14.77
N LEU A 98 -32.08 -23.13 -13.87
CA LEU A 98 -31.35 -22.05 -13.18
C LEU A 98 -30.14 -22.57 -12.41
N LEU A 99 -30.29 -23.68 -11.68
CA LEU A 99 -29.19 -24.31 -10.95
C LEU A 99 -28.10 -24.82 -11.91
N THR A 100 -28.48 -25.42 -13.04
CA THR A 100 -27.50 -25.87 -14.04
C THR A 100 -26.72 -24.69 -14.63
N VAL A 101 -27.39 -23.59 -14.98
CA VAL A 101 -26.74 -22.37 -15.48
C VAL A 101 -25.83 -21.76 -14.41
N HIS A 102 -26.28 -21.72 -13.17
CA HIS A 102 -25.49 -21.24 -12.03
C HIS A 102 -24.22 -22.07 -11.82
N SER A 103 -24.33 -23.40 -11.80
CA SER A 103 -23.19 -24.31 -11.64
C SER A 103 -22.22 -24.25 -12.82
N LEU A 104 -22.71 -24.01 -14.04
CA LEU A 104 -21.85 -23.76 -15.20
C LEU A 104 -21.10 -22.43 -15.07
N GLY A 105 -21.74 -21.38 -14.56
CA GLY A 105 -21.07 -20.12 -14.26
C GLY A 105 -19.97 -20.29 -13.20
N LEU A 106 -20.28 -21.02 -12.12
CA LEU A 106 -19.32 -21.34 -11.06
C LEU A 106 -18.13 -22.15 -11.58
N LEU A 107 -18.39 -23.14 -12.45
CA LEU A 107 -17.35 -23.91 -13.15
C LEU A 107 -16.37 -23.00 -13.88
N LEU A 108 -16.89 -22.10 -14.72
CA LEU A 108 -16.07 -21.20 -15.54
C LEU A 108 -15.25 -20.24 -14.68
N LEU A 109 -15.86 -19.66 -13.64
CA LEU A 109 -15.17 -18.72 -12.75
C LEU A 109 -14.09 -19.41 -11.91
N THR A 110 -14.39 -20.59 -11.37
CA THR A 110 -13.43 -21.40 -10.60
C THR A 110 -12.29 -21.88 -11.49
N TYR A 111 -12.60 -22.36 -12.69
CA TYR A 111 -11.58 -22.76 -13.65
C TYR A 111 -10.64 -21.59 -13.99
N ARG A 112 -11.18 -20.40 -14.29
CA ARG A 112 -10.35 -19.19 -14.51
C ARG A 112 -9.50 -18.85 -13.29
N GLY A 113 -10.08 -18.89 -12.10
CA GLY A 113 -9.39 -18.57 -10.84
C GLY A 113 -8.25 -19.53 -10.49
N VAL A 114 -8.38 -20.81 -10.82
CA VAL A 114 -7.36 -21.84 -10.56
C VAL A 114 -6.34 -21.91 -11.69
N SER A 115 -6.80 -21.79 -12.94
CA SER A 115 -5.94 -21.91 -14.12
C SER A 115 -4.90 -20.80 -14.18
N VAL A 116 -5.26 -19.55 -13.84
CA VAL A 116 -4.33 -18.41 -13.91
C VAL A 116 -3.07 -18.63 -13.05
N PRO A 117 -3.13 -18.90 -11.73
CA PRO A 117 -1.92 -19.14 -10.93
C PRO A 117 -1.17 -20.43 -11.28
N MET A 118 -1.88 -21.48 -11.72
CA MET A 118 -1.27 -22.77 -12.06
C MET A 118 -0.50 -22.70 -13.38
N LEU A 119 -1.00 -21.93 -14.35
CA LEU A 119 -0.39 -21.78 -15.68
C LEU A 119 0.85 -20.89 -15.65
N GLU A 120 0.93 -19.95 -14.71
CA GLU A 120 2.06 -19.05 -14.54
C GLU A 120 3.36 -19.78 -14.15
N ASN A 121 3.28 -21.02 -13.63
CA ASN A 121 4.45 -21.84 -13.29
C ASN A 121 4.92 -22.78 -14.43
N GLY A 122 4.55 -22.52 -15.69
CA GLY A 122 4.95 -23.35 -16.83
C GLY A 122 4.09 -24.62 -17.01
N GLY A 123 2.84 -24.55 -16.60
CA GLY A 123 1.96 -25.71 -16.52
C GLY A 123 1.61 -26.35 -17.86
N GLY A 124 2.08 -27.59 -18.05
CA GLY A 124 1.67 -28.45 -19.16
C GLY A 124 0.18 -28.84 -19.11
N LEU A 125 -0.26 -29.63 -20.09
CA LEU A 125 -1.65 -30.12 -20.22
C LEU A 125 -2.19 -30.77 -18.93
N LEU A 126 -1.31 -31.39 -18.13
CA LEU A 126 -1.67 -32.04 -16.87
C LEU A 126 -2.27 -31.06 -15.84
N GLN A 127 -1.64 -29.90 -15.63
CA GLN A 127 -2.12 -28.90 -14.66
C GLN A 127 -3.41 -28.21 -15.11
N LYS A 128 -3.61 -28.05 -16.44
CA LYS A 128 -4.90 -27.63 -16.99
C LYS A 128 -6.01 -28.66 -16.68
N GLY A 129 -5.67 -29.94 -16.76
CA GLY A 129 -6.57 -31.04 -16.40
C GLY A 129 -6.97 -31.03 -14.92
N GLU A 130 -6.01 -30.79 -14.03
CA GLU A 130 -6.26 -30.67 -12.58
C GLU A 130 -7.17 -29.49 -12.24
N ALA A 131 -6.91 -28.31 -12.83
CA ALA A 131 -7.75 -27.13 -12.65
C ALA A 131 -9.20 -27.38 -13.12
N LEU A 132 -9.36 -28.08 -14.25
CA LEU A 132 -10.67 -28.45 -14.77
C LEU A 132 -11.37 -29.48 -13.88
N ALA A 133 -10.65 -30.48 -13.38
CA ALA A 133 -11.19 -31.49 -12.47
C ALA A 133 -11.68 -30.87 -11.15
N LEU A 134 -10.90 -29.95 -10.57
CA LEU A 134 -11.28 -29.23 -9.36
C LEU A 134 -12.54 -28.38 -9.60
N ALA A 135 -12.54 -27.58 -10.67
CA ALA A 135 -13.67 -26.73 -11.00
C ALA A 135 -14.95 -27.55 -11.29
N THR A 136 -14.82 -28.69 -11.98
CA THR A 136 -15.94 -29.62 -12.26
C THR A 136 -16.47 -30.24 -10.97
N THR A 137 -15.58 -30.63 -10.06
CA THR A 137 -15.96 -31.19 -8.76
C THR A 137 -16.77 -30.18 -7.94
N ILE A 138 -16.30 -28.93 -7.85
CA ILE A 138 -17.00 -27.84 -7.15
C ILE A 138 -18.37 -27.57 -7.78
N ALA A 139 -18.44 -27.47 -9.11
CA ALA A 139 -19.68 -27.22 -9.82
C ALA A 139 -20.73 -28.32 -9.62
N VAL A 140 -20.32 -29.60 -9.68
CA VAL A 140 -21.20 -30.76 -9.44
C VAL A 140 -21.67 -30.79 -7.98
N LEU A 141 -20.77 -30.56 -7.03
CA LEU A 141 -21.12 -30.52 -5.61
C LEU A 141 -22.11 -29.40 -5.31
N SER A 142 -21.89 -28.20 -5.86
CA SER A 142 -22.81 -27.06 -5.75
C SER A 142 -24.19 -27.39 -6.32
N TRP A 143 -24.24 -27.91 -7.55
CA TRP A 143 -25.50 -28.31 -8.19
C TRP A 143 -26.27 -29.33 -7.35
N LEU A 144 -25.57 -30.38 -6.90
CA LEU A 144 -26.16 -31.49 -6.15
C LEU A 144 -26.64 -31.03 -4.77
N GLY A 145 -25.83 -30.24 -4.06
CA GLY A 145 -26.19 -29.70 -2.76
C GLY A 145 -27.41 -28.79 -2.83
N TRP A 146 -27.46 -27.88 -3.80
CA TRP A 146 -28.64 -27.05 -4.02
C TRP A 146 -29.85 -27.87 -4.42
N LYS A 147 -29.72 -28.84 -5.32
CA LYS A 147 -30.83 -29.75 -5.69
C LYS A 147 -31.39 -30.49 -4.48
N TYR A 148 -30.54 -30.98 -3.57
CA TYR A 148 -30.99 -31.61 -2.33
C TYR A 148 -31.66 -30.62 -1.37
N ILE A 149 -31.11 -29.42 -1.22
CA ILE A 149 -31.69 -28.36 -0.39
C ILE A 149 -33.08 -27.97 -0.90
N PHE A 150 -33.24 -27.71 -2.20
CA PHE A 150 -34.52 -27.36 -2.83
C PHE A 150 -35.57 -28.47 -2.73
N SER A 151 -35.16 -29.73 -2.78
CA SER A 151 -36.08 -30.87 -2.65
C SER A 151 -36.44 -31.19 -1.20
N LEU A 152 -35.51 -30.99 -0.26
CA LEU A 152 -35.67 -31.39 1.14
C LEU A 152 -36.32 -30.30 2.01
N LEU A 153 -35.86 -29.05 1.93
CA LEU A 153 -36.28 -27.99 2.85
C LEU A 153 -37.78 -27.74 2.86
N PRO A 154 -38.47 -27.68 1.71
CA PRO A 154 -39.90 -27.37 1.71
C PRO A 154 -40.77 -28.47 2.31
N ARG A 155 -40.29 -29.72 2.34
CA ARG A 155 -41.03 -30.89 2.85
C ARG A 155 -40.97 -30.99 4.38
N LEU A 156 -40.05 -30.29 5.03
CA LEU A 156 -39.78 -30.41 6.47
C LEU A 156 -40.53 -29.38 7.30
N HIS A 157 -40.96 -29.81 8.49
CA HIS A 157 -41.72 -29.00 9.46
C HIS A 157 -41.09 -29.07 10.87
N GLY A 158 -41.36 -28.08 11.71
CA GLY A 158 -40.98 -28.06 13.14
C GLY A 158 -39.47 -28.16 13.40
N ARG A 159 -39.05 -28.98 14.38
CA ARG A 159 -37.63 -29.15 14.75
C ARG A 159 -36.76 -29.69 13.60
N ARG A 160 -37.32 -30.52 12.71
CA ARG A 160 -36.60 -31.09 11.55
C ARG A 160 -36.27 -30.03 10.50
N LEU A 161 -37.13 -29.03 10.33
CA LEU A 161 -36.84 -27.88 9.50
C LEU A 161 -35.68 -27.06 10.06
N LEU A 162 -35.67 -26.83 11.38
CA LEU A 162 -34.61 -26.05 12.02
C LEU A 162 -33.23 -26.73 11.84
N SER A 163 -33.16 -28.05 12.01
CA SER A 163 -31.93 -28.81 11.74
C SER A 163 -31.53 -28.78 10.27
N ALA A 164 -32.49 -28.85 9.34
CA ALA A 164 -32.20 -28.77 7.91
C ALA A 164 -31.72 -27.39 7.47
N VAL A 165 -32.28 -26.31 8.03
CA VAL A 165 -31.79 -24.94 7.82
C VAL A 165 -30.38 -24.79 8.38
N GLY A 166 -30.10 -25.32 9.57
CA GLY A 166 -28.75 -25.34 10.14
C GLY A 166 -27.74 -26.07 9.24
N GLY A 167 -28.12 -27.24 8.72
CA GLY A 167 -27.32 -27.99 7.75
C GLY A 167 -27.09 -27.24 6.44
N ALA A 168 -28.12 -26.57 5.91
CA ALA A 168 -28.01 -25.75 4.70
C ALA A 168 -27.08 -24.55 4.89
N VAL A 169 -27.13 -23.88 6.05
CA VAL A 169 -26.22 -22.77 6.39
C VAL A 169 -24.79 -23.27 6.54
N LEU A 170 -24.58 -24.43 7.17
CA LEU A 170 -23.25 -25.04 7.29
C LEU A 170 -22.70 -25.44 5.92
N TYR A 171 -23.53 -26.04 5.07
CA TYR A 171 -23.17 -26.39 3.70
C TYR A 171 -22.79 -25.16 2.88
N LEU A 172 -23.60 -24.09 2.91
CA LEU A 172 -23.31 -22.83 2.25
C LEU A 172 -21.99 -22.22 2.75
N SER A 173 -21.76 -22.24 4.07
CA SER A 173 -20.52 -21.72 4.66
C SER A 173 -19.29 -22.51 4.21
N ALA A 174 -19.41 -23.85 4.11
CA ALA A 174 -18.35 -24.72 3.63
C ALA A 174 -18.08 -24.50 2.13
N LEU A 175 -19.13 -24.30 1.33
CA LEU A 175 -19.02 -24.02 -0.10
C LEU A 175 -18.24 -22.71 -0.32
N VAL A 176 -18.73 -21.60 0.25
CA VAL A 176 -18.09 -20.27 0.18
C VAL A 176 -16.64 -20.32 0.67
N ALA A 177 -16.36 -21.05 1.76
CA ALA A 177 -14.99 -21.18 2.26
C ALA A 177 -14.06 -21.90 1.28
N MET A 178 -14.59 -22.81 0.48
CA MET A 178 -13.82 -23.61 -0.47
C MET A 178 -13.57 -22.87 -1.78
N ASP A 179 -14.58 -22.23 -2.36
CA ASP A 179 -14.53 -21.70 -3.74
C ASP A 179 -14.45 -20.17 -3.86
N ALA A 180 -14.89 -19.40 -2.86
CA ALA A 180 -14.97 -17.93 -2.98
C ALA A 180 -13.62 -17.27 -3.28
N GLN A 181 -12.51 -17.87 -2.83
CA GLN A 181 -11.17 -17.39 -3.18
C GLN A 181 -10.88 -17.55 -4.68
N PHE A 182 -11.27 -18.67 -5.29
CA PHE A 182 -11.01 -18.95 -6.70
C PHE A 182 -11.94 -18.13 -7.59
N VAL A 183 -13.22 -18.04 -7.22
CA VAL A 183 -14.18 -17.17 -7.90
C VAL A 183 -13.71 -15.71 -7.84
N MET A 184 -13.17 -15.27 -6.71
CA MET A 184 -12.60 -13.93 -6.57
C MET A 184 -11.40 -13.71 -7.50
N VAL A 185 -10.46 -14.66 -7.61
CA VAL A 185 -9.36 -14.56 -8.57
C VAL A 185 -9.89 -14.56 -10.01
N GLY A 186 -10.90 -15.36 -10.32
CA GLY A 186 -11.51 -15.44 -11.64
C GLY A 186 -12.16 -14.13 -12.10
N ILE A 187 -12.77 -13.37 -11.16
CA ILE A 187 -13.43 -12.09 -11.46
C ILE A 187 -12.46 -10.91 -11.30
N GLY A 188 -11.68 -10.88 -10.22
CA GLY A 188 -10.93 -9.73 -9.76
C GLY A 188 -9.41 -9.87 -9.79
N GLY A 189 -8.87 -11.03 -10.17
CA GLY A 189 -7.43 -11.28 -10.19
C GLY A 189 -6.66 -10.26 -11.04
N ALA A 190 -7.19 -9.92 -12.22
CA ALA A 190 -6.60 -8.90 -13.09
C ALA A 190 -6.49 -7.51 -12.44
N ALA A 191 -7.55 -7.09 -11.75
CA ALA A 191 -7.56 -5.82 -11.03
C ALA A 191 -6.60 -5.86 -9.84
N ALA A 192 -6.53 -6.98 -9.11
CA ALA A 192 -5.62 -7.18 -8.00
C ALA A 192 -4.14 -7.10 -8.45
N THR A 193 -3.80 -7.74 -9.56
CA THR A 193 -2.45 -7.68 -10.12
C THR A 193 -2.12 -6.28 -10.65
N LYS A 194 -3.09 -5.54 -11.17
CA LYS A 194 -2.87 -4.13 -11.53
C LYS A 194 -2.50 -3.27 -10.31
N LEU A 195 -3.19 -3.44 -9.18
CA LEU A 195 -2.84 -2.77 -7.93
C LEU A 195 -1.42 -3.13 -7.46
N SER A 196 -0.99 -4.38 -7.68
CA SER A 196 0.39 -4.78 -7.38
C SER A 196 1.42 -4.07 -8.27
N PHE A 197 1.14 -3.92 -9.57
CA PHE A 197 2.00 -3.18 -10.49
C PHE A 197 2.09 -1.70 -10.12
N GLU A 198 0.96 -1.08 -9.76
CA GLU A 198 0.92 0.31 -9.30
C GLU A 198 1.73 0.51 -8.00
N ALA A 199 1.64 -0.45 -7.07
CA ALA A 199 2.44 -0.43 -5.85
C ALA A 199 3.94 -0.56 -6.13
N VAL A 200 4.34 -1.45 -7.05
CA VAL A 200 5.74 -1.58 -7.51
C VAL A 200 6.22 -0.28 -8.15
N ALA A 201 5.45 0.28 -9.08
CA ALA A 201 5.79 1.53 -9.76
C ALA A 201 5.97 2.68 -8.75
N SER A 202 5.02 2.85 -7.84
CA SER A 202 5.08 3.88 -6.79
C SER A 202 6.30 3.71 -5.88
N ALA A 203 6.61 2.48 -5.45
CA ALA A 203 7.77 2.20 -4.62
C ALA A 203 9.08 2.58 -5.32
N TYR A 204 9.20 2.30 -6.62
CA TYR A 204 10.39 2.63 -7.39
C TYR A 204 10.51 4.13 -7.69
N GLU A 205 9.40 4.83 -7.95
CA GLU A 205 9.39 6.30 -8.05
C GLU A 205 9.88 6.95 -6.75
N GLN A 206 9.43 6.46 -5.59
CA GLN A 206 9.91 6.96 -4.29
C GLN A 206 11.42 6.76 -4.11
N ARG A 207 11.95 5.60 -4.52
CA ARG A 207 13.40 5.32 -4.46
C ARG A 207 14.20 6.21 -5.38
N ARG A 208 13.72 6.39 -6.62
CA ARG A 208 14.32 7.32 -7.59
C ARG A 208 14.37 8.73 -7.00
N ASN A 209 13.25 9.21 -6.46
CA ASN A 209 13.18 10.54 -5.85
C ASN A 209 14.14 10.68 -4.66
N ALA A 210 14.28 9.65 -3.82
CA ALA A 210 15.24 9.64 -2.72
C ALA A 210 16.70 9.70 -3.21
N ALA A 211 17.04 8.94 -4.25
CA ALA A 211 18.37 8.97 -4.86
C ALA A 211 18.68 10.33 -5.50
N SER A 212 17.75 10.88 -6.30
CA SER A 212 17.91 12.19 -6.92
C SER A 212 17.98 13.33 -5.90
N ALA A 213 17.25 13.24 -4.78
CA ALA A 213 17.35 14.22 -3.69
C ALA A 213 18.75 14.27 -3.06
N ARG A 214 19.40 13.11 -2.87
CA ARG A 214 20.79 13.03 -2.38
C ARG A 214 21.76 13.68 -3.36
N LEU A 215 21.63 13.38 -4.64
CA LEU A 215 22.49 13.97 -5.69
C LEU A 215 22.27 15.48 -5.81
N ALA A 216 21.02 15.94 -5.70
CA ALA A 216 20.70 17.36 -5.66
C ALA A 216 21.34 18.07 -4.45
N PHE A 217 21.31 17.43 -3.28
CA PHE A 217 21.99 17.96 -2.08
C PHE A 217 23.50 18.09 -2.28
N LEU A 218 24.17 17.07 -2.84
CA LEU A 218 25.60 17.14 -3.17
C LEU A 218 25.92 18.27 -4.17
N ARG A 219 25.08 18.46 -5.20
CA ARG A 219 25.21 19.57 -6.15
C ARG A 219 25.10 20.94 -5.46
N GLN A 220 24.23 21.07 -4.47
CA GLN A 220 24.04 22.30 -3.69
C GLN A 220 25.20 22.59 -2.72
N LEU A 221 25.88 21.55 -2.22
CA LEU A 221 27.05 21.71 -1.35
C LEU A 221 28.32 22.14 -2.10
N LEU A 222 28.46 21.76 -3.38
CA LEU A 222 29.67 21.99 -4.16
C LEU A 222 30.14 23.46 -4.17
N PRO A 223 29.26 24.47 -4.40
CA PRO A 223 29.67 25.88 -4.37
C PRO A 223 30.14 26.32 -2.99
N ALA A 224 29.54 25.79 -1.91
CA ALA A 224 29.93 26.13 -0.54
C ALA A 224 31.33 25.58 -0.22
N PHE A 225 31.65 24.35 -0.64
CA PHE A 225 32.99 23.78 -0.47
C PHE A 225 34.04 24.53 -1.30
N ARG A 226 33.76 24.84 -2.57
CA ARG A 226 34.66 25.64 -3.42
C ARG A 226 34.92 27.03 -2.81
N ALA A 227 33.90 27.68 -2.25
CA ALA A 227 34.06 28.97 -1.60
C ALA A 227 34.98 28.88 -0.37
N GLN A 228 34.91 27.79 0.41
CA GLN A 228 35.81 27.59 1.55
C GLN A 228 37.23 27.22 1.13
N GLU A 229 37.39 26.36 0.14
CA GLU A 229 38.70 26.05 -0.46
C GLU A 229 39.42 27.34 -0.90
N GLN A 230 38.73 28.19 -1.66
CA GLN A 230 39.31 29.47 -2.12
C GLN A 230 39.68 30.41 -0.96
N ARG A 231 38.88 30.43 0.11
CA ARG A 231 39.19 31.22 1.32
C ARG A 231 40.46 30.70 2.00
N PHE A 232 40.65 29.38 2.09
CA PHE A 232 41.86 28.80 2.66
C PHE A 232 43.11 29.06 1.81
N LEU A 233 43.01 28.93 0.48
CA LEU A 233 44.11 29.28 -0.43
C LEU A 233 44.50 30.76 -0.30
N LYS A 234 43.51 31.65 -0.16
CA LYS A 234 43.78 33.08 0.06
C LYS A 234 44.41 33.34 1.43
N ALA A 235 43.91 32.68 2.48
CA ALA A 235 44.46 32.79 3.83
C ALA A 235 45.91 32.29 3.90
N GLU A 236 46.24 31.21 3.20
CA GLU A 236 47.62 30.73 3.03
C GLU A 236 48.50 31.80 2.38
N GLN A 237 48.06 32.39 1.27
CA GLN A 237 48.82 33.45 0.57
C GLN A 237 48.99 34.72 1.42
N ASP A 238 48.00 35.10 2.20
CA ASP A 238 48.08 36.27 3.08
C ASP A 238 49.03 36.02 4.26
N GLU A 239 49.08 34.79 4.80
CA GLU A 239 50.08 34.40 5.81
C GLU A 239 51.50 34.34 5.25
N LEU A 240 51.69 33.83 4.02
CA LEU A 240 53.01 33.86 3.37
C LEU A 240 53.56 35.28 3.23
N LYS A 241 52.67 36.27 3.05
CA LYS A 241 53.00 37.71 2.99
C LYS A 241 53.13 38.36 4.37
N GLY A 242 52.95 37.60 5.46
CA GLY A 242 53.05 38.07 6.85
C GLY A 242 51.87 38.92 7.31
N ARG A 243 50.72 38.91 6.62
CA ARG A 243 49.57 39.77 6.95
C ARG A 243 48.76 39.29 8.14
N GLY A 244 48.76 38.00 8.45
CA GLY A 244 47.98 37.45 9.55
C GLY A 244 48.79 37.27 10.84
N THR A 245 49.99 36.70 10.75
CA THR A 245 50.89 36.48 11.90
C THR A 245 51.95 37.56 12.12
N GLY A 246 52.06 38.55 11.22
CA GLY A 246 53.03 39.65 11.31
C GLY A 246 54.46 39.30 10.89
N LEU A 247 54.72 38.05 10.51
CA LEU A 247 56.01 37.55 10.03
C LEU A 247 55.82 36.87 8.66
N PRO A 248 56.48 37.33 7.58
CA PRO A 248 56.40 36.67 6.29
C PRO A 248 57.17 35.34 6.28
N GLY A 249 56.61 34.30 5.66
CA GLY A 249 57.27 33.01 5.48
C GLY A 249 56.33 31.80 5.58
N THR A 250 56.84 30.62 5.23
CA THR A 250 56.17 29.32 5.37
C THR A 250 56.13 28.91 6.84
N GLY A 251 55.07 29.31 7.53
CA GLY A 251 54.81 28.93 8.93
C GLY A 251 53.91 27.71 9.06
N LYS A 252 53.74 27.22 10.30
CA LYS A 252 52.79 26.12 10.61
C LYS A 252 51.34 26.47 10.24
N VAL A 253 50.96 27.75 10.36
CA VAL A 253 49.61 28.26 10.05
C VAL A 253 49.35 28.22 8.54
N SER A 254 50.28 28.72 7.71
CA SER A 254 50.14 28.66 6.26
C SER A 254 50.10 27.21 5.76
N ALA A 255 50.94 26.33 6.34
CA ALA A 255 50.92 24.90 6.02
C ALA A 255 49.58 24.21 6.40
N ALA A 256 48.95 24.62 7.51
CA ALA A 256 47.63 24.11 7.91
C ALA A 256 46.52 24.56 6.94
N TYR A 257 46.56 25.82 6.49
CA TYR A 257 45.62 26.31 5.47
C TYR A 257 45.81 25.59 4.12
N GLY A 258 47.05 25.42 3.67
CA GLY A 258 47.36 24.68 2.44
C GLY A 258 46.93 23.21 2.52
N SER A 259 47.16 22.55 3.66
CA SER A 259 46.70 21.16 3.88
C SER A 259 45.17 21.05 3.86
N THR A 260 44.47 21.98 4.50
CA THR A 260 43.00 22.00 4.52
C THR A 260 42.43 22.28 3.14
N ALA A 261 43.00 23.24 2.41
CA ALA A 261 42.64 23.51 1.03
C ALA A 261 42.80 22.26 0.16
N SER A 262 43.95 21.58 0.25
CA SER A 262 44.21 20.35 -0.50
C SER A 262 43.20 19.24 -0.18
N GLN A 263 42.80 19.07 1.08
CA GLN A 263 41.79 18.07 1.48
C GLN A 263 40.42 18.41 0.87
N LEU A 264 40.04 19.69 0.89
CA LEU A 264 38.81 20.15 0.25
C LEU A 264 38.88 19.98 -1.27
N THR A 265 40.01 20.26 -1.92
CA THR A 265 40.21 20.02 -3.36
C THR A 265 39.97 18.56 -3.72
N THR A 266 40.54 17.63 -2.94
CA THR A 266 40.32 16.18 -3.15
C THR A 266 38.84 15.82 -2.99
N LEU A 267 38.19 16.27 -1.91
CA LEU A 267 36.77 16.00 -1.68
C LEU A 267 35.88 16.58 -2.80
N ILE A 268 36.16 17.80 -3.26
CA ILE A 268 35.45 18.44 -4.37
C ILE A 268 35.60 17.61 -5.65
N GLY A 269 36.81 17.14 -5.95
CA GLY A 269 37.08 16.28 -7.10
C GLY A 269 36.32 14.94 -7.03
N GLU A 270 36.24 14.32 -5.85
CA GLU A 270 35.45 13.11 -5.62
C GLU A 270 33.95 13.36 -5.81
N ILE A 271 33.42 14.47 -5.29
CA ILE A 271 32.01 14.85 -5.49
C ILE A 271 31.71 15.09 -6.96
N GLU A 272 32.55 15.83 -7.68
CA GLU A 272 32.36 16.11 -9.11
C GLU A 272 32.37 14.83 -9.95
N ARG A 273 33.30 13.92 -9.65
CA ARG A 273 33.37 12.62 -10.32
C ARG A 273 32.12 11.79 -10.07
N ALA A 274 31.70 11.67 -8.81
CA ALA A 274 30.49 10.93 -8.45
C ALA A 274 29.23 11.54 -9.10
N LEU A 275 29.12 12.87 -9.17
CA LEU A 275 28.01 13.55 -9.83
C LEU A 275 28.01 13.33 -11.35
N ALA A 276 29.18 13.26 -11.98
CA ALA A 276 29.31 12.97 -13.40
C ALA A 276 28.92 11.51 -13.71
N GLU A 277 29.41 10.56 -12.92
CA GLU A 277 29.08 9.13 -13.03
C GLU A 277 27.57 8.89 -12.75
N ALA A 278 26.99 9.58 -11.76
CA ALA A 278 25.57 9.46 -11.45
C ALA A 278 24.65 9.99 -12.57
N ALA A 279 25.09 10.96 -13.39
CA ALA A 279 24.23 11.61 -14.38
C ALA A 279 23.82 10.69 -15.54
N SER A 280 24.62 9.68 -15.91
CA SER A 280 24.20 8.64 -16.87
C SER A 280 23.23 7.66 -16.22
N VAL A 281 23.51 7.23 -14.99
CA VAL A 281 22.68 6.26 -14.27
C VAL A 281 21.30 6.85 -13.94
N GLU A 282 21.20 8.12 -13.55
CA GLU A 282 19.92 8.81 -13.30
C GLU A 282 19.00 8.82 -14.54
N ARG A 283 19.58 8.94 -15.75
CA ARG A 283 18.82 8.89 -17.00
C ARG A 283 18.26 7.48 -17.25
N GLU A 284 19.12 6.46 -17.15
CA GLU A 284 18.70 5.06 -17.31
C GLU A 284 17.62 4.66 -16.29
N VAL A 285 17.79 5.06 -15.02
CA VAL A 285 16.80 4.89 -13.96
C VAL A 285 15.46 5.53 -14.37
N GLY A 286 15.48 6.76 -14.90
CA GLY A 286 14.29 7.44 -15.37
C GLY A 286 13.58 6.71 -16.51
N ASP A 287 14.32 6.21 -17.49
CA ASP A 287 13.79 5.48 -18.63
C ASP A 287 13.16 4.15 -18.20
N ILE A 288 13.80 3.41 -17.29
CA ILE A 288 13.28 2.14 -16.76
C ILE A 288 11.99 2.38 -15.96
N VAL A 289 11.96 3.41 -15.11
CA VAL A 289 10.75 3.79 -14.35
C VAL A 289 9.62 4.19 -15.30
N GLY A 290 9.92 4.98 -16.34
CA GLY A 290 8.96 5.29 -17.41
C GLY A 290 8.40 4.03 -18.08
N ARG A 291 9.26 3.05 -18.36
CA ARG A 291 8.83 1.75 -18.91
C ARG A 291 7.92 0.97 -17.96
N ILE A 292 8.21 0.95 -16.65
CA ILE A 292 7.34 0.31 -15.66
C ILE A 292 5.96 0.99 -15.66
N ASN A 293 5.90 2.32 -15.67
CA ASN A 293 4.64 3.07 -15.73
C ASN A 293 3.83 2.76 -17.00
N THR A 294 4.49 2.59 -18.14
CA THR A 294 3.83 2.15 -19.39
C THR A 294 3.24 0.74 -19.25
N LEU A 295 4.02 -0.21 -18.72
CA LEU A 295 3.60 -1.61 -18.53
C LEU A 295 2.37 -1.74 -17.60
N VAL A 296 2.22 -0.85 -16.61
CA VAL A 296 1.05 -0.81 -15.72
C VAL A 296 -0.26 -0.57 -16.50
N HIS A 297 -0.19 0.25 -17.56
CA HIS A 297 -1.35 0.72 -18.32
C HIS A 297 -1.60 -0.05 -19.63
N GLU A 298 -0.64 -0.86 -20.07
CA GLU A 298 -0.73 -1.63 -21.30
C GLU A 298 -1.83 -2.71 -21.24
N GLN A 299 -2.47 -3.01 -22.37
CA GLN A 299 -3.55 -3.99 -22.46
C GLN A 299 -3.09 -5.42 -22.80
N SER A 300 -1.78 -5.69 -22.74
CA SER A 300 -1.20 -7.01 -22.98
C SER A 300 -1.56 -8.04 -21.89
N PRO A 301 -1.38 -9.35 -22.16
CA PRO A 301 -1.66 -10.40 -21.18
C PRO A 301 -0.96 -10.15 -19.84
N ILE A 302 -1.69 -10.38 -18.74
CA ILE A 302 -1.22 -10.03 -17.38
C ILE A 302 0.09 -10.74 -17.02
N SER A 303 0.25 -12.00 -17.41
CA SER A 303 1.45 -12.80 -17.17
C SER A 303 2.68 -12.19 -17.85
N GLU A 304 2.56 -11.83 -19.13
CA GLU A 304 3.65 -11.20 -19.89
C GLU A 304 4.02 -9.85 -19.27
N ARG A 305 3.03 -9.06 -18.85
CA ARG A 305 3.28 -7.79 -18.15
C ARG A 305 3.97 -8.01 -16.80
N ALA A 306 3.55 -9.01 -16.03
CA ALA A 306 4.14 -9.30 -14.73
C ALA A 306 5.63 -9.66 -14.86
N GLU A 307 5.97 -10.49 -15.85
CA GLU A 307 7.36 -10.84 -16.18
C GLU A 307 8.16 -9.62 -16.66
N ALA A 308 7.58 -8.80 -17.54
CA ALA A 308 8.21 -7.58 -18.04
C ALA A 308 8.48 -6.57 -16.91
N VAL A 309 7.51 -6.37 -16.00
CA VAL A 309 7.66 -5.50 -14.82
C VAL A 309 8.71 -6.07 -13.88
N SER A 310 8.72 -7.38 -13.62
CA SER A 310 9.72 -8.03 -12.78
C SER A 310 11.14 -7.85 -13.34
N THR A 311 11.29 -8.01 -14.66
CA THR A 311 12.57 -7.81 -15.36
C THR A 311 13.02 -6.34 -15.30
N ALA A 312 12.11 -5.40 -15.54
CA ALA A 312 12.40 -3.97 -15.43
C ALA A 312 12.78 -3.58 -14.00
N ALA A 313 12.07 -4.11 -13.00
CA ALA A 313 12.36 -3.89 -11.59
C ALA A 313 13.73 -4.46 -11.18
N ALA A 314 14.14 -5.61 -11.72
CA ALA A 314 15.47 -6.18 -11.49
C ALA A 314 16.59 -5.28 -12.05
N ARG A 315 16.44 -4.80 -13.29
CA ARG A 315 17.37 -3.82 -13.88
C ARG A 315 17.42 -2.52 -13.08
N LEU A 316 16.26 -2.08 -12.57
CA LEU A 316 16.20 -0.89 -11.75
C LEU A 316 16.88 -1.06 -10.40
N ASP A 317 16.78 -2.23 -9.76
CA ASP A 317 17.52 -2.53 -8.53
C ASP A 317 19.03 -2.50 -8.77
N GLU A 318 19.51 -3.01 -9.91
CA GLU A 318 20.92 -2.95 -10.30
C GLU A 318 21.40 -1.50 -10.44
N LYS A 319 20.65 -0.67 -11.17
CA LYS A 319 21.00 0.74 -11.38
C LYS A 319 20.91 1.58 -10.12
N LEU A 320 19.93 1.31 -9.26
CA LEU A 320 19.84 1.96 -7.94
C LEU A 320 20.98 1.50 -7.00
N ALA A 321 21.45 0.26 -7.13
CA ALA A 321 22.63 -0.21 -6.41
C ALA A 321 23.90 0.47 -6.93
N GLU A 322 24.03 0.68 -8.23
CA GLU A 322 25.11 1.47 -8.84
C GLU A 322 25.14 2.90 -8.27
N LEU A 323 23.98 3.59 -8.20
CA LEU A 323 23.88 4.90 -7.53
C LEU A 323 24.22 4.85 -6.04
N ALA A 324 23.87 3.76 -5.35
CA ALA A 324 24.19 3.60 -3.93
C ALA A 324 25.69 3.36 -3.68
N GLN A 325 26.44 2.84 -4.65
CA GLN A 325 27.89 2.70 -4.56
C GLN A 325 28.62 4.05 -4.66
N LEU A 326 27.97 5.08 -5.22
CA LEU A 326 28.46 6.46 -5.25
C LEU A 326 28.23 7.22 -3.93
N ASP A 327 28.08 6.50 -2.82
CA ASP A 327 27.91 7.11 -1.50
C ASP A 327 29.22 7.77 -1.03
N LEU A 328 29.18 9.09 -0.93
CA LEU A 328 30.31 9.92 -0.49
C LEU A 328 30.35 10.14 1.03
N SER A 329 29.37 9.61 1.77
CA SER A 329 29.33 9.75 3.23
C SER A 329 30.64 9.29 3.90
N PRO A 330 31.27 8.16 3.51
CA PRO A 330 32.55 7.74 4.08
C PRO A 330 33.70 8.71 3.76
N ALA A 331 33.75 9.25 2.55
CA ALA A 331 34.77 10.22 2.14
C ALA A 331 34.65 11.52 2.94
N MET A 332 33.44 12.08 3.05
CA MET A 332 33.18 13.27 3.86
C MET A 332 33.54 13.08 5.33
N LEU A 333 33.24 11.89 5.89
CA LEU A 333 33.63 11.53 7.26
C LEU A 333 35.15 11.41 7.42
N ALA A 334 35.84 10.84 6.44
CA ALA A 334 37.30 10.75 6.45
C ALA A 334 37.94 12.14 6.40
N THR A 335 37.47 13.02 5.50
CA THR A 335 37.92 14.42 5.43
C THR A 335 37.66 15.15 6.75
N LEU A 336 36.47 14.99 7.35
CA LEU A 336 36.16 15.58 8.65
C LEU A 336 37.13 15.09 9.74
N LYS A 337 37.40 13.78 9.80
CA LYS A 337 38.30 13.22 10.80
C LYS A 337 39.73 13.75 10.66
N VAL A 338 40.23 13.86 9.43
CA VAL A 338 41.56 14.43 9.16
C VAL A 338 41.59 15.90 9.57
N LEU A 339 40.55 16.68 9.24
CA LEU A 339 40.43 18.08 9.61
C LEU A 339 40.44 18.27 11.13
N GLU A 340 39.69 17.45 11.86
CA GLU A 340 39.62 17.49 13.32
C GLU A 340 40.94 17.09 13.99
N SER A 341 41.61 16.06 13.48
CA SER A 341 42.95 15.68 13.96
C SER A 341 44.03 16.73 13.68
N SER A 342 43.78 17.60 12.70
CA SER A 342 44.69 18.68 12.32
C SER A 342 44.52 19.94 13.17
N ILE A 343 43.56 19.98 14.10
CA ILE A 343 43.38 21.08 15.06
C ILE A 343 44.28 20.81 16.29
N PRO A 344 45.43 21.50 16.43
CA PRO A 344 46.25 21.34 17.62
C PRO A 344 45.53 21.87 18.88
N GLU A 345 45.78 21.23 20.03
CA GLU A 345 45.33 21.74 21.34
C GLU A 345 46.43 22.56 22.01
N PRO A 346 46.09 23.69 22.66
CA PRO A 346 47.07 24.49 23.39
C PRO A 346 47.55 23.73 24.65
N GLY A 347 48.87 23.69 24.85
CA GLY A 347 49.51 23.05 26.01
C GLY A 347 49.72 24.03 27.17
N PRO A 348 50.11 23.55 28.37
CA PRO A 348 50.49 24.44 29.47
C PRO A 348 51.75 25.25 29.08
N ALA A 349 51.67 26.58 29.09
CA ALA A 349 52.79 27.44 28.76
C ALA A 349 53.69 27.71 29.98
N ARG A 350 54.99 27.45 29.83
CA ARG A 350 56.04 27.59 30.87
C ARG A 350 57.06 28.67 30.52
N ASN A 351 57.01 29.20 29.30
CA ASN A 351 57.87 30.28 28.83
C ASN A 351 57.16 31.12 27.75
N LYS A 352 57.74 32.28 27.42
CA LYS A 352 57.19 33.22 26.42
C LYS A 352 57.07 32.63 25.01
N ILE A 353 57.85 31.59 24.68
CA ILE A 353 57.81 30.92 23.38
C ILE A 353 56.59 30.01 23.29
N GLU A 354 56.27 29.28 24.35
CA GLU A 354 55.09 28.43 24.47
C GLU A 354 53.80 29.27 24.51
N GLU A 355 53.80 30.44 25.15
CA GLU A 355 52.70 31.42 25.07
C GLU A 355 52.46 31.86 23.62
N ALA A 356 53.51 32.23 22.88
CA ALA A 356 53.39 32.62 21.47
C ALA A 356 52.90 31.47 20.57
N GLN A 357 53.30 30.23 20.85
CA GLN A 357 52.82 29.04 20.13
C GLN A 357 51.35 28.75 20.41
N ASN A 358 50.89 28.88 21.66
CA ASN A 358 49.48 28.71 22.02
C ASN A 358 48.59 29.76 21.35
N VAL A 359 49.07 31.00 21.19
CA VAL A 359 48.35 32.03 20.45
C VAL A 359 48.15 31.63 18.98
N GLN A 360 49.17 31.04 18.34
CA GLN A 360 49.07 30.54 16.96
C GLN A 360 48.12 29.34 16.84
N ILE A 361 48.18 28.41 17.80
CA ILE A 361 47.26 27.26 17.89
C ILE A 361 45.80 27.75 17.97
N GLU A 362 45.55 28.77 18.79
CA GLU A 362 44.20 29.31 18.98
C GLU A 362 43.67 30.03 17.73
N MET A 363 44.55 30.66 16.94
CA MET A 363 44.17 31.21 15.63
C MET A 363 43.79 30.11 14.64
N ILE A 364 44.59 29.04 14.54
CA ILE A 364 44.28 27.89 13.68
C ILE A 364 42.92 27.28 14.10
N ARG A 365 42.70 27.08 15.40
CA ARG A 365 41.45 26.54 15.94
C ARG A 365 40.24 27.39 15.58
N LYS A 366 40.34 28.72 15.71
CA LYS A 366 39.25 29.65 15.36
C LYS A 366 38.83 29.58 13.89
N VAL A 367 39.74 29.20 12.99
CA VAL A 367 39.45 29.10 11.55
C VAL A 367 39.00 27.70 11.13
N LEU A 368 39.59 26.64 11.70
CA LEU A 368 39.24 25.26 11.33
C LEU A 368 37.93 24.77 11.96
N THR A 369 37.61 25.22 13.18
CA THR A 369 36.41 24.75 13.92
C THR A 369 35.10 24.99 13.15
N PRO A 370 34.81 26.19 12.61
CA PRO A 370 33.56 26.43 11.87
C PRO A 370 33.42 25.56 10.61
N VAL A 371 34.54 25.17 9.98
CA VAL A 371 34.52 24.33 8.79
C VAL A 371 34.26 22.88 9.13
N ALA A 372 34.88 22.38 10.20
CA ALA A 372 34.58 21.06 10.75
C ALA A 372 33.10 20.96 11.18
N GLU A 373 32.55 22.02 11.78
CA GLU A 373 31.12 22.10 12.12
C GLU A 373 30.22 22.12 10.88
N ALA A 374 30.55 22.90 9.85
CA ALA A 374 29.80 22.95 8.60
C ALA A 374 29.83 21.60 7.87
N LEU A 375 30.97 20.93 7.82
CA LEU A 375 31.10 19.60 7.21
C LEU A 375 30.34 18.55 8.04
N ARG A 376 30.41 18.61 9.37
CA ARG A 376 29.60 17.76 10.27
C ARG A 376 28.10 17.99 10.08
N ALA A 377 27.67 19.24 9.88
CA ALA A 377 26.28 19.55 9.56
C ALA A 377 25.88 18.94 8.21
N ALA A 378 26.69 19.13 7.16
CA ALA A 378 26.46 18.54 5.85
C ALA A 378 26.35 17.01 5.88
N ILE A 379 27.20 16.33 6.66
CA ILE A 379 27.13 14.88 6.86
C ILE A 379 25.82 14.47 7.56
N ARG A 380 25.41 15.20 8.60
CA ARG A 380 24.13 14.92 9.28
C ARG A 380 22.93 15.13 8.35
N ASP A 381 22.94 16.19 7.56
CA ASP A 381 21.86 16.51 6.62
C ASP A 381 21.80 15.47 5.47
N LEU A 382 22.95 15.01 4.98
CA LEU A 382 23.04 13.91 4.02
C LEU A 382 22.48 12.61 4.62
N ALA A 383 22.83 12.30 5.87
CA ALA A 383 22.33 11.11 6.57
C ALA A 383 20.82 11.19 6.84
N ALA A 384 20.27 12.40 7.03
CA ALA A 384 18.83 12.62 7.18
C ALA A 384 18.06 12.47 5.85
N THR A 385 18.75 12.50 4.70
CA THR A 385 18.12 12.29 3.39
C THR A 385 17.74 10.82 3.22
N PRO A 386 16.46 10.50 2.90
CA PRO A 386 15.94 9.14 2.93
C PRO A 386 16.81 8.17 2.12
N SER A 387 17.04 6.98 2.69
CA SER A 387 17.79 5.92 2.02
C SER A 387 17.00 5.33 0.87
N SER A 388 17.70 5.06 -0.24
CA SER A 388 17.15 4.39 -1.42
C SER A 388 16.87 2.89 -1.23
N GLN A 389 17.08 2.35 -0.02
CA GLN A 389 16.90 0.91 0.28
C GLN A 389 15.60 0.57 1.06
N PRO A 390 14.40 0.64 0.44
CA PRO A 390 13.25 -0.17 0.84
C PRO A 390 13.41 -1.66 0.43
N PRO A 391 12.54 -2.57 0.91
CA PRO A 391 12.53 -3.97 0.45
C PRO A 391 12.27 -4.04 -1.05
N ARG A 392 12.99 -4.92 -1.78
CA ARG A 392 12.81 -5.15 -3.22
C ARG A 392 11.37 -5.64 -3.45
N LEU A 393 10.51 -4.77 -3.99
CA LEU A 393 9.16 -5.17 -4.38
C LEU A 393 9.22 -5.82 -5.75
N ARG A 394 8.51 -6.93 -5.87
CA ARG A 394 8.21 -7.59 -7.14
C ARG A 394 6.70 -7.68 -7.31
N PRO A 395 6.20 -7.76 -8.55
CA PRO A 395 4.82 -8.10 -8.78
C PRO A 395 4.47 -9.41 -8.09
N ILE A 396 3.30 -9.45 -7.46
CA ILE A 396 2.78 -10.64 -6.79
C ILE A 396 1.74 -11.33 -7.67
N ASP A 397 1.70 -12.66 -7.54
CA ASP A 397 0.74 -13.53 -8.20
C ASP A 397 -0.72 -13.10 -7.92
N PRO A 398 -1.67 -13.28 -8.87
CA PRO A 398 -3.06 -12.86 -8.70
C PRO A 398 -3.75 -13.39 -7.43
N MET A 399 -3.47 -14.63 -7.01
CA MET A 399 -4.00 -15.20 -5.77
C MET A 399 -3.45 -14.47 -4.54
N ALA A 400 -2.14 -14.18 -4.52
CA ALA A 400 -1.55 -13.40 -3.44
C ALA A 400 -2.08 -11.96 -3.44
N ALA A 401 -2.22 -11.36 -4.62
CA ALA A 401 -2.71 -9.99 -4.80
C ALA A 401 -4.12 -9.80 -4.24
N THR A 402 -5.04 -10.72 -4.51
CA THR A 402 -6.43 -10.63 -3.99
C THR A 402 -6.50 -10.67 -2.46
N LYS A 403 -5.54 -11.32 -1.80
CA LYS A 403 -5.43 -11.37 -0.34
C LYS A 403 -4.82 -10.09 0.24
N VAL A 404 -3.78 -9.56 -0.41
CA VAL A 404 -3.13 -8.31 0.03
C VAL A 404 -4.07 -7.12 -0.14
N TYR A 405 -4.73 -7.01 -1.30
CA TYR A 405 -5.61 -5.89 -1.65
C TYR A 405 -7.10 -6.18 -1.39
N TRP A 406 -7.41 -7.00 -0.39
CA TRP A 406 -8.78 -7.45 -0.14
C TRP A 406 -9.74 -6.29 0.18
N ARG A 407 -9.23 -5.18 0.75
CA ARG A 407 -10.04 -4.02 1.15
C ARG A 407 -10.48 -3.22 -0.06
N GLU A 408 -9.56 -2.98 -0.98
CA GLU A 408 -9.79 -2.31 -2.25
C GLU A 408 -10.72 -3.15 -3.15
N LEU A 409 -10.66 -4.47 -3.01
CA LEU A 409 -11.45 -5.44 -3.76
C LEU A 409 -12.71 -5.90 -3.02
N LEU A 410 -13.11 -5.23 -1.93
CA LEU A 410 -14.26 -5.65 -1.11
C LEU A 410 -15.56 -5.84 -1.93
N PRO A 411 -15.91 -4.98 -2.90
CA PRO A 411 -17.10 -5.20 -3.73
C PRO A 411 -17.04 -6.50 -4.54
N LEU A 412 -15.84 -6.88 -5.03
CA LEU A 412 -15.63 -8.10 -5.79
C LEU A 412 -15.63 -9.33 -4.88
N TRP A 413 -15.12 -9.23 -3.65
CA TRP A 413 -15.24 -10.29 -2.64
C TRP A 413 -16.70 -10.55 -2.26
N ILE A 414 -17.51 -9.49 -2.11
CA ILE A 414 -18.95 -9.60 -1.88
C ILE A 414 -19.62 -10.26 -3.07
N ALA A 415 -19.28 -9.84 -4.30
CA ALA A 415 -19.82 -10.46 -5.51
C ALA A 415 -19.45 -11.95 -5.61
N SER A 416 -18.21 -12.31 -5.26
CA SER A 416 -17.72 -13.69 -5.22
C SER A 416 -18.57 -14.55 -4.28
N GLY A 417 -18.69 -14.15 -3.01
CA GLY A 417 -19.53 -14.91 -2.06
C GLY A 417 -21.03 -14.86 -2.40
N PHE A 418 -21.50 -13.83 -3.10
CA PHE A 418 -22.89 -13.75 -3.54
C PHE A 418 -23.24 -14.80 -4.59
N VAL A 419 -22.28 -15.27 -5.38
CA VAL A 419 -22.49 -16.38 -6.33
C VAL A 419 -23.10 -17.56 -5.59
N ASP A 420 -22.50 -17.99 -4.49
CA ASP A 420 -22.99 -19.15 -3.73
C ASP A 420 -24.28 -18.87 -2.97
N VAL A 421 -24.52 -17.62 -2.57
CA VAL A 421 -25.74 -17.23 -1.82
C VAL A 421 -26.95 -17.08 -2.75
N ALA A 422 -26.76 -16.81 -4.05
CA ALA A 422 -27.83 -16.48 -4.98
C ALA A 422 -28.95 -17.54 -5.04
N PRO A 423 -28.67 -18.86 -5.07
CA PRO A 423 -29.72 -19.88 -5.04
C PRO A 423 -30.55 -19.89 -3.74
N ALA A 424 -29.98 -19.45 -2.62
CA ALA A 424 -30.71 -19.35 -1.36
C ALA A 424 -31.89 -18.35 -1.44
N LEU A 425 -31.73 -17.26 -2.20
CA LEU A 425 -32.80 -16.28 -2.41
C LEU A 425 -33.97 -16.90 -3.19
N LEU A 426 -33.67 -17.67 -4.24
CA LEU A 426 -34.68 -18.42 -5.00
C LEU A 426 -35.38 -19.44 -4.11
N LEU A 427 -34.65 -20.12 -3.23
CA LEU A 427 -35.20 -21.07 -2.27
C LEU A 427 -36.18 -20.41 -1.30
N LEU A 428 -35.83 -19.24 -0.76
CA LEU A 428 -36.71 -18.51 0.15
C LEU A 428 -38.05 -18.14 -0.51
N ILE A 429 -38.00 -17.70 -1.76
CA ILE A 429 -39.21 -17.40 -2.56
C ILE A 429 -40.02 -18.69 -2.77
N GLY A 430 -39.37 -19.80 -3.15
CA GLY A 430 -40.01 -21.09 -3.37
C GLY A 430 -40.70 -21.64 -2.13
N VAL A 431 -40.03 -21.61 -0.97
CA VAL A 431 -40.60 -22.06 0.31
C VAL A 431 -41.77 -21.17 0.74
N ALA A 432 -41.68 -19.86 0.55
CA ALA A 432 -42.77 -18.94 0.88
C ALA A 432 -44.02 -19.23 0.03
N ALA A 433 -43.84 -19.44 -1.28
CA ALA A 433 -44.92 -19.76 -2.21
C ALA A 433 -45.59 -21.10 -1.87
N GLN A 434 -44.80 -22.16 -1.59
CA GLN A 434 -45.35 -23.47 -1.25
C GLN A 434 -46.12 -23.46 0.08
N ARG A 435 -45.63 -22.73 1.09
CA ARG A 435 -46.35 -22.63 2.38
C ARG A 435 -47.67 -21.90 2.28
N GLN A 436 -47.76 -20.89 1.42
CA GLN A 436 -49.05 -20.23 1.14
C GLN A 436 -50.03 -21.22 0.51
N ALA A 437 -49.59 -22.01 -0.49
CA ALA A 437 -50.42 -23.02 -1.12
C ALA A 437 -50.90 -24.12 -0.13
N ASP A 438 -50.03 -24.58 0.78
CA ASP A 438 -50.39 -25.59 1.78
C ASP A 438 -51.33 -25.06 2.88
N ALA A 439 -51.19 -23.79 3.27
CA ALA A 439 -52.11 -23.15 4.20
C ALA A 439 -53.53 -23.08 3.63
N GLU A 440 -53.67 -22.75 2.34
CA GLU A 440 -54.97 -22.75 1.64
C GLU A 440 -55.59 -24.15 1.57
N ARG A 441 -54.80 -25.18 1.28
CA ARG A 441 -55.27 -26.58 1.26
C ARG A 441 -55.77 -27.04 2.62
N THR A 442 -55.09 -26.66 3.70
CA THR A 442 -55.44 -27.08 5.07
C THR A 442 -56.72 -26.40 5.54
N ASN A 443 -56.91 -25.11 5.25
CA ASN A 443 -58.16 -24.40 5.55
C ASN A 443 -59.37 -25.03 4.82
N ARG A 444 -59.18 -25.51 3.59
CA ARG A 444 -60.23 -26.21 2.82
C ARG A 444 -60.62 -27.58 3.36
N ARG A 445 -59.72 -28.29 4.05
CA ARG A 445 -60.05 -29.59 4.67
C ARG A 445 -60.82 -29.44 5.99
N ARG A 446 -60.84 -28.23 6.57
CA ARG A 446 -61.54 -27.92 7.82
C ARG A 446 -62.94 -27.33 7.61
N LEU A 447 -63.24 -26.86 6.39
CA LEU A 447 -64.55 -26.45 5.91
C LEU A 447 -65.23 -27.63 5.21
#